data_AF-A0A838TJ57-F1
#
_entry.id   AF-A0A838TJ57-F1
#
_cell.length_a   1.000
_cell.length_b   1.000
_cell.length_c   1.000
_cell.angle_alpha   90.00
_cell.angle_beta   90.00
_cell.angle_gamma   90.00
#
_symmetry.space_group_name_H-M   'P 1'
#
loop_
_entity.id
_entity.type
_entity.pdbx_description
1 polymer ?
#
loop_
_entity_poly.entity_id
_entity_poly.type
_entity_poly.pdbx_seq_one_letter_code
_entity_poly.pdbx_strand_id
1 'polypeptide(L)'
;AISATAQTITLTFNGANTNINYQVLLDGKSYYSNSSTYPRTTNVRKEVALTNQRLGNHKIVVYRLRSNSGTYRNGINTRTYGNAIYSKTFVLREGYDMNIRVNGNGRVSFSESDIENLSDQGNNEQNNIMAMSDVRFDQLLQSVRSKYLQSSKVTVERNAFLTRSNYFTTEQVSQLLSLISSEANKLALAKLAYPRVSDPTNFTQLYEVFTSENSKDEMNVFIRNNPNNNSNNNNNNGNWGNNNTKAPMANYQFNQLLQTINGQYNQGGKFNIISDAFSNNSNYFSTAQIRQMLSLINSESDRLSLAKLSYARVFDAANFPSLYDLLYNQASRNDLNNYVIQNGGTGTNVQSNTRTAIADYQFNQLLQNVNNQWNQAGKFDAINSAFNTNGNYFTTSQVRQLLSLVNSESDRLALAKLSYLRVTDPANFTTLYALLTSQASRTELNNYVIQNGGTGTTVQTTSRIQMSDALFNQLYQKASNHIRPSSTIADLREFFNNSSYNFSTAQIHKLLSLISSSLLSPLASETDLLEVAKLSWHRVTDPANFTQLFSLFTIQANRDALNAYIQARPY
;
A
#
# COMPACT_ATOMS: atom_id res chain seq x y z
N ALA A 1 -6.53 31.36 -29.47
CA ALA A 1 -7.93 31.51 -29.05
C ALA A 1 -7.99 31.16 -27.57
N ILE A 2 -8.25 32.16 -26.73
CA ILE A 2 -8.26 32.02 -25.27
C ILE A 2 -9.44 31.11 -24.90
N SER A 3 -9.17 30.11 -24.07
CA SER A 3 -10.14 29.10 -23.63
C SER A 3 -11.27 29.78 -22.85
N ALA A 4 -12.45 29.92 -23.46
CA ALA A 4 -13.64 30.39 -22.77
C ALA A 4 -13.97 29.40 -21.65
N THR A 5 -13.86 29.85 -20.40
CA THR A 5 -14.35 29.08 -19.26
C THR A 5 -15.82 28.76 -19.51
N ALA A 6 -16.22 27.50 -19.41
CA ALA A 6 -17.60 27.11 -19.71
C ALA A 6 -18.54 27.46 -18.54
N GLN A 7 -19.44 28.43 -18.68
CA GLN A 7 -20.37 28.80 -17.60
C GLN A 7 -21.50 27.77 -17.45
N THR A 8 -22.03 27.65 -16.23
CA THR A 8 -23.17 26.78 -15.90
C THR A 8 -24.40 27.62 -15.58
N ILE A 9 -25.53 27.22 -16.15
CA ILE A 9 -26.86 27.72 -15.73
C ILE A 9 -27.53 26.61 -14.91
N THR A 10 -27.81 26.88 -13.65
CA THR A 10 -28.52 25.96 -12.75
C THR A 10 -29.98 26.39 -12.62
N LEU A 11 -30.89 25.59 -13.19
CA LEU A 11 -32.33 25.81 -13.10
C LEU A 11 -32.93 25.00 -11.95
N THR A 12 -33.41 25.68 -10.92
CA THR A 12 -34.05 25.09 -9.75
C THR A 12 -35.56 25.33 -9.79
N PHE A 13 -36.35 24.27 -9.64
CA PHE A 13 -37.79 24.34 -9.40
C PHE A 13 -38.07 24.09 -7.92
N ASN A 14 -38.37 25.17 -7.19
CA ASN A 14 -38.74 25.10 -5.79
C ASN A 14 -40.23 24.77 -5.67
N GLY A 15 -40.53 23.56 -5.17
CA GLY A 15 -41.89 23.12 -4.89
C GLY A 15 -42.59 22.50 -6.11
N ALA A 16 -42.14 21.32 -6.55
CA ALA A 16 -42.82 20.54 -7.59
C ALA A 16 -44.22 20.00 -7.19
N ASN A 17 -44.87 20.53 -6.14
CA ASN A 17 -46.15 20.00 -5.67
C ASN A 17 -47.02 20.98 -4.83
N THR A 18 -47.59 22.00 -5.47
CA THR A 18 -48.75 22.74 -4.92
C THR A 18 -49.84 22.94 -5.97
N ASN A 19 -50.16 21.90 -6.74
CA ASN A 19 -51.17 21.96 -7.82
C ASN A 19 -50.85 22.99 -8.94
N ILE A 20 -49.58 23.32 -9.14
CA ILE A 20 -49.12 24.19 -10.23
C ILE A 20 -47.79 23.66 -10.75
N ASN A 21 -47.71 23.41 -12.06
CA ASN A 21 -46.48 23.03 -12.74
C ASN A 21 -46.06 24.09 -13.76
N TYR A 22 -44.76 24.16 -14.02
CA TYR A 22 -44.14 25.13 -14.91
C TYR A 22 -43.35 24.46 -16.03
N GLN A 23 -43.43 25.05 -17.21
CA GLN A 23 -42.48 24.84 -18.29
C GLN A 23 -41.60 26.09 -18.40
N VAL A 24 -40.29 25.88 -18.40
CA VAL A 24 -39.28 26.90 -18.62
C VAL A 24 -38.67 26.66 -19.99
N LEU A 25 -38.82 27.60 -20.92
CA LEU A 25 -38.02 27.66 -22.12
C LEU A 25 -36.76 28.46 -21.80
N LEU A 26 -35.59 27.85 -21.96
CA LEU A 26 -34.31 28.54 -21.98
C LEU A 26 -33.71 28.39 -23.38
N ASP A 27 -33.55 29.51 -24.08
CA ASP A 27 -33.11 29.58 -25.48
C ASP A 27 -33.84 28.62 -26.41
N GLY A 28 -35.16 28.51 -26.22
CA GLY A 28 -36.04 27.63 -27.00
C GLY A 28 -36.09 26.18 -26.52
N LYS A 29 -35.20 25.75 -25.62
CA LYS A 29 -35.23 24.40 -25.04
C LYS A 29 -36.11 24.33 -23.79
N SER A 30 -36.98 23.33 -23.73
CA SER A 30 -37.98 23.19 -22.66
C SER A 30 -37.50 22.35 -21.49
N TYR A 31 -37.77 22.85 -20.28
CA TYR A 31 -37.51 22.20 -18.99
C TYR A 31 -38.78 22.26 -18.14
N TYR A 32 -39.12 21.17 -17.46
CA TYR A 32 -40.40 21.05 -16.76
C TYR A 32 -40.20 20.85 -15.25
N SER A 33 -41.07 21.44 -14.44
CA SER A 33 -41.01 21.34 -12.97
C SER A 33 -41.43 19.97 -12.42
N ASN A 34 -42.16 19.15 -13.20
CA ASN A 34 -42.64 17.85 -12.76
C ASN A 34 -41.48 16.83 -12.61
N SER A 35 -41.56 15.99 -11.57
CA SER A 35 -40.69 14.82 -11.42
C SER A 35 -41.37 13.57 -11.98
N SER A 36 -40.66 12.79 -12.80
CA SER A 36 -41.13 11.51 -13.36
C SER A 36 -40.96 10.33 -12.40
N THR A 37 -40.45 10.55 -11.19
CA THR A 37 -40.15 9.46 -10.25
C THR A 37 -41.40 9.05 -9.49
N TYR A 38 -41.88 7.82 -9.75
CA TYR A 38 -42.84 7.13 -8.89
C TYR A 38 -42.09 6.60 -7.66
N PRO A 39 -42.60 6.72 -6.42
CA PRO A 39 -43.89 7.30 -5.98
C PRO A 39 -43.88 8.84 -5.87
N ARG A 40 -45.08 9.45 -6.03
CA ARG A 40 -45.33 10.89 -5.89
C ARG A 40 -45.06 11.37 -4.45
N THR A 41 -43.81 11.71 -4.15
CA THR A 41 -43.48 12.47 -2.95
C THR A 41 -43.77 13.95 -3.22
N THR A 42 -44.66 14.53 -2.42
CA THR A 42 -44.93 15.97 -2.44
C THR A 42 -43.70 16.68 -1.87
N ASN A 43 -43.22 17.76 -2.52
CA ASN A 43 -42.10 18.61 -2.09
C ASN A 43 -40.66 18.24 -2.55
N VAL A 44 -40.47 17.55 -3.67
CA VAL A 44 -39.12 17.36 -4.23
C VAL A 44 -38.68 18.60 -5.03
N ARG A 45 -37.58 19.25 -4.61
CA ARG A 45 -36.84 20.24 -5.40
C ARG A 45 -36.24 19.55 -6.63
N LYS A 46 -36.48 20.09 -7.83
CA LYS A 46 -35.88 19.58 -9.08
C LYS A 46 -34.85 20.57 -9.59
N GLU A 47 -33.65 20.10 -9.89
CA GLU A 47 -32.57 20.91 -10.43
C GLU A 47 -32.12 20.37 -11.79
N VAL A 48 -31.81 21.29 -12.69
CA VAL A 48 -31.25 20.99 -14.01
C VAL A 48 -30.03 21.88 -14.19
N ALA A 49 -28.85 21.27 -14.22
CA ALA A 49 -27.59 21.95 -14.52
C ALA A 49 -27.32 21.90 -16.04
N LEU A 50 -27.08 23.06 -16.64
CA LEU A 50 -26.76 23.22 -18.04
C LEU A 50 -25.34 23.75 -18.16
N THR A 51 -24.40 22.87 -18.50
CA THR A 51 -22.98 23.20 -18.60
C THR A 51 -22.62 23.70 -20.00
N ASN A 52 -21.48 24.38 -20.14
CA ASN A 52 -20.94 24.87 -21.42
C ASN A 52 -21.89 25.81 -22.16
N GLN A 53 -22.56 26.69 -21.42
CA GLN A 53 -23.44 27.69 -22.03
C GLN A 53 -22.60 28.82 -22.62
N ARG A 54 -23.07 29.38 -23.74
CA ARG A 54 -22.36 30.47 -24.42
C ARG A 54 -22.46 31.75 -23.60
N LEU A 55 -21.40 32.54 -23.54
CA LEU A 55 -21.47 33.87 -22.94
C LEU A 55 -22.48 34.77 -23.65
N GLY A 56 -23.06 35.71 -22.91
CA GLY A 56 -23.94 36.75 -23.45
C GLY A 56 -25.42 36.52 -23.17
N ASN A 57 -26.27 36.98 -24.08
CA ASN A 57 -27.71 37.06 -23.86
C ASN A 57 -28.40 35.70 -23.96
N HIS A 58 -29.07 35.30 -22.89
CA HIS A 58 -29.96 34.14 -22.83
C HIS A 58 -31.39 34.57 -22.58
N LYS A 59 -32.35 33.91 -23.24
CA LYS A 59 -33.77 34.18 -23.06
C LYS A 59 -34.42 33.08 -22.25
N ILE A 60 -35.09 33.46 -21.17
CA ILE A 60 -35.93 32.58 -20.38
C ILE A 60 -37.39 33.00 -20.46
N VAL A 61 -38.25 32.01 -20.69
CA VAL A 61 -39.70 32.18 -20.70
C VAL A 61 -40.33 31.09 -19.85
N VAL A 62 -41.21 31.47 -18.92
CA VAL A 62 -41.91 30.52 -18.06
C VAL A 62 -43.39 30.52 -18.41
N TYR A 63 -43.93 29.33 -18.57
CA TYR A 63 -45.35 29.07 -18.76
C TYR A 63 -45.89 28.25 -17.59
N ARG A 64 -47.11 28.57 -17.17
CA ARG A 64 -47.88 27.69 -16.31
C ARG A 64 -48.46 26.55 -17.14
N LEU A 65 -48.44 25.32 -16.65
CA LEU A 65 -49.07 24.19 -17.31
C LEU A 65 -50.56 24.08 -16.91
N ARG A 66 -51.42 23.68 -17.86
CA ARG A 66 -52.87 23.49 -17.63
C ARG A 66 -53.21 22.32 -16.71
N SER A 67 -52.36 21.31 -16.64
CA SER A 67 -52.65 20.06 -15.94
C SER A 67 -51.61 19.78 -14.85
N ASN A 68 -52.09 19.39 -13.67
CA ASN A 68 -51.29 18.84 -12.56
C ASN A 68 -51.01 17.34 -12.70
N SER A 69 -51.69 16.69 -13.66
CA SER A 69 -51.48 15.32 -14.08
C SER A 69 -50.82 15.34 -15.45
N GLY A 70 -49.50 15.16 -15.47
CA GLY A 70 -48.74 15.03 -16.70
C GLY A 70 -47.60 14.07 -16.49
N THR A 71 -47.88 12.77 -16.61
CA THR A 71 -46.87 11.75 -16.86
C THR A 71 -46.11 12.15 -18.13
N TYR A 72 -44.85 12.54 -18.00
CA TYR A 72 -44.01 12.89 -19.14
C TYR A 72 -43.27 11.63 -19.62
N ARG A 73 -43.87 10.91 -20.57
CA ARG A 73 -43.15 9.97 -21.44
C ARG A 73 -42.88 10.70 -22.76
N ASN A 74 -41.61 10.88 -23.10
CA ASN A 74 -41.13 11.26 -24.44
C ASN A 74 -41.99 12.29 -25.21
N GLY A 75 -41.95 13.56 -24.77
CA GLY A 75 -41.93 14.67 -25.71
C GLY A 75 -43.25 15.13 -26.35
N ILE A 76 -44.43 14.56 -26.05
CA ILE A 76 -45.67 14.98 -26.73
C ILE A 76 -46.84 15.19 -25.74
N ASN A 77 -47.37 16.43 -25.76
CA ASN A 77 -48.61 16.95 -25.16
C ASN A 77 -48.71 17.19 -23.64
N THR A 78 -48.33 18.40 -23.22
CA THR A 78 -49.15 19.17 -22.25
C THR A 78 -49.35 20.58 -22.80
N ARG A 79 -50.61 21.06 -22.90
CA ARG A 79 -50.90 22.43 -23.37
C ARG A 79 -50.47 23.42 -22.28
N THR A 80 -49.65 24.40 -22.63
CA THR A 80 -49.36 25.55 -21.76
C THR A 80 -50.65 26.36 -21.52
N TYR A 81 -50.74 26.99 -20.35
CA TYR A 81 -51.82 27.90 -19.98
C TYR A 81 -51.43 29.31 -20.44
N GLY A 82 -52.03 29.78 -21.53
CA GLY A 82 -52.03 31.20 -21.92
C GLY A 82 -50.65 31.80 -22.25
N ASN A 83 -50.58 33.12 -22.10
CA ASN A 83 -49.37 33.92 -22.29
C ASN A 83 -48.28 33.54 -21.28
N ALA A 84 -47.01 33.82 -21.62
CA ALA A 84 -45.90 33.64 -20.70
C ALA A 84 -46.17 34.37 -19.38
N ILE A 85 -46.05 33.65 -18.25
CA ILE A 85 -46.21 34.24 -16.92
C ILE A 85 -44.95 34.97 -16.45
N TYR A 86 -43.82 34.67 -17.11
CA TYR A 86 -42.55 35.36 -16.94
C TYR A 86 -41.76 35.27 -18.25
N SER A 87 -41.14 36.37 -18.65
CA SER A 87 -40.20 36.39 -19.78
C SER A 87 -39.12 37.41 -19.49
N LYS A 88 -37.86 37.01 -19.61
CA LYS A 88 -36.72 37.92 -19.42
C LYS A 88 -35.54 37.46 -20.26
N THR A 89 -34.74 38.43 -20.71
CA THR A 89 -33.38 38.16 -21.19
C THR A 89 -32.42 38.45 -20.04
N PHE A 90 -31.50 37.53 -19.77
CA PHE A 90 -30.42 37.74 -18.82
C PHE A 90 -29.07 37.54 -19.53
N VAL A 91 -28.03 38.15 -18.98
CA VAL A 91 -26.67 38.04 -19.51
C VAL A 91 -25.94 37.00 -18.68
N LEU A 92 -25.39 35.98 -19.33
CA LEU A 92 -24.41 35.09 -18.71
C LEU A 92 -23.02 35.71 -18.91
N ARG A 93 -22.44 36.16 -17.81
CA ARG A 93 -21.16 36.88 -17.79
C ARG A 93 -20.00 35.92 -17.65
N GLU A 94 -18.87 36.29 -18.23
CA GLU A 94 -17.61 35.58 -18.00
C GLU A 94 -17.27 35.66 -16.51
N GLY A 95 -16.81 34.55 -15.94
CA GLY A 95 -16.53 34.48 -14.51
C GLY A 95 -17.78 34.38 -13.61
N TYR A 96 -18.99 34.16 -14.13
CA TYR A 96 -20.19 33.98 -13.28
C TYR A 96 -21.00 32.75 -13.70
N ASP A 97 -21.34 31.90 -12.73
CA ASP A 97 -22.37 30.88 -12.89
C ASP A 97 -23.75 31.50 -12.58
N MET A 98 -24.78 31.07 -13.32
CA MET A 98 -26.12 31.62 -13.18
C MET A 98 -27.07 30.64 -12.51
N ASN A 99 -27.54 30.98 -11.30
CA ASN A 99 -28.61 30.23 -10.63
C ASN A 99 -29.96 30.89 -10.91
N ILE A 100 -30.87 30.11 -11.48
CA ILE A 100 -32.23 30.52 -11.79
C ILE A 100 -33.17 29.65 -10.97
N ARG A 101 -33.94 30.28 -10.08
CA ARG A 101 -34.93 29.58 -9.27
C ARG A 101 -36.34 30.00 -9.68
N VAL A 102 -37.15 29.03 -10.06
CA VAL A 102 -38.59 29.18 -10.30
C VAL A 102 -39.30 28.80 -9.00
N ASN A 103 -39.94 29.79 -8.39
CA ASN A 103 -40.68 29.62 -7.14
C ASN A 103 -42.08 29.03 -7.38
N GLY A 104 -42.71 28.49 -6.34
CA GLY A 104 -44.04 27.86 -6.43
C GLY A 104 -45.18 28.78 -6.89
N ASN A 105 -44.97 30.11 -6.92
CA ASN A 105 -45.90 31.09 -7.48
C ASN A 105 -45.57 31.49 -8.94
N GLY A 106 -44.55 30.89 -9.55
CA GLY A 106 -44.13 31.13 -10.94
C GLY A 106 -43.21 32.33 -11.11
N ARG A 107 -42.89 33.06 -10.03
CA ARG A 107 -41.86 34.11 -10.06
C ARG A 107 -40.48 33.47 -10.17
N VAL A 108 -39.62 34.12 -10.95
CA VAL A 108 -38.24 33.67 -11.17
C VAL A 108 -37.30 34.60 -10.41
N SER A 109 -36.42 34.01 -9.60
CA SER A 109 -35.30 34.69 -8.96
C SER A 109 -34.00 34.29 -9.63
N PHE A 110 -33.13 35.26 -9.86
CA PHE A 110 -31.80 35.07 -10.42
C PHE A 110 -30.78 35.39 -9.34
N SER A 111 -29.76 34.57 -9.21
CA SER A 111 -28.59 34.88 -8.39
C SER A 111 -27.35 34.40 -9.13
N GLU A 112 -26.48 35.34 -9.45
CA GLU A 112 -25.16 35.02 -9.99
C GLU A 112 -24.28 34.54 -8.85
N SER A 113 -23.48 33.54 -9.14
CA SER A 113 -22.38 33.13 -8.27
C SER A 113 -21.12 33.47 -9.01
N ASP A 114 -20.40 34.45 -8.46
CA ASP A 114 -19.07 34.80 -8.93
C ASP A 114 -18.17 33.57 -8.86
N ILE A 115 -17.46 33.31 -9.95
CA ILE A 115 -16.43 32.29 -10.03
C ILE A 115 -15.15 32.81 -9.32
N GLU A 116 -15.00 34.13 -9.14
CA GLU A 116 -13.79 34.80 -8.61
C GLU A 116 -13.95 35.64 -7.32
N ASN A 117 -15.13 36.11 -6.89
CA ASN A 117 -15.27 36.95 -5.65
C ASN A 117 -15.83 36.21 -4.41
N LEU A 118 -14.92 35.61 -3.63
CA LEU A 118 -15.04 35.41 -2.18
C LEU A 118 -13.93 36.17 -1.44
N SER A 119 -13.67 37.42 -1.84
CA SER A 119 -12.73 38.29 -1.15
C SER A 119 -13.35 39.67 -0.94
N ASP A 120 -13.82 39.94 0.28
CA ASP A 120 -13.41 41.17 0.98
C ASP A 120 -13.78 41.11 2.47
N GLN A 121 -12.81 40.77 3.32
CA GLN A 121 -12.30 41.73 4.31
C GLN A 121 -10.96 41.22 4.83
N GLY A 122 -9.89 41.87 4.37
CA GLY A 122 -8.58 41.86 5.00
C GLY A 122 -7.48 41.06 4.28
N ASN A 123 -6.87 41.69 3.28
CA ASN A 123 -5.45 41.55 2.89
C ASN A 123 -4.85 40.14 2.80
N ASN A 124 -4.92 39.50 1.64
CA ASN A 124 -3.77 39.04 0.86
C ASN A 124 -4.23 38.16 -0.31
N GLU A 125 -3.64 38.43 -1.47
CA GLU A 125 -3.81 37.68 -2.70
C GLU A 125 -3.40 36.20 -2.52
N GLN A 126 -4.38 35.30 -2.41
CA GLN A 126 -4.23 33.86 -2.59
C GLN A 126 -5.55 33.25 -3.02
N ASN A 127 -5.52 32.51 -4.14
CA ASN A 127 -6.63 31.80 -4.76
C ASN A 127 -7.26 30.74 -3.85
N ASN A 128 -7.95 31.12 -2.77
CA ASN A 128 -8.34 30.18 -1.72
C ASN A 128 -9.60 29.40 -2.11
N ILE A 129 -9.40 28.17 -2.56
CA ILE A 129 -10.46 27.19 -2.78
C ILE A 129 -11.14 26.86 -1.44
N MET A 130 -12.27 27.51 -1.17
CA MET A 130 -12.99 27.31 0.09
C MET A 130 -13.97 26.13 -0.05
N ALA A 131 -13.81 25.11 0.79
CA ALA A 131 -14.75 24.00 0.88
C ALA A 131 -16.16 24.49 1.21
N MET A 132 -17.16 23.71 0.81
CA MET A 132 -18.55 23.94 1.18
C MET A 132 -18.67 24.00 2.70
N SER A 133 -19.32 25.05 3.21
CA SER A 133 -19.60 25.20 4.65
C SER A 133 -20.40 24.02 5.20
N ASP A 134 -20.16 23.64 6.45
CA ASP A 134 -20.85 22.53 7.14
C ASP A 134 -22.38 22.57 6.98
N VAL A 135 -23.00 23.74 7.14
CA VAL A 135 -24.47 23.90 7.00
C VAL A 135 -24.97 23.50 5.60
N ARG A 136 -24.23 23.85 4.55
CA ARG A 136 -24.58 23.48 3.16
C ARG A 136 -24.26 22.01 2.91
N PHE A 137 -23.17 21.51 3.48
CA PHE A 137 -22.79 20.12 3.38
C PHE A 137 -23.79 19.19 4.06
N ASP A 138 -24.28 19.53 5.26
CA ASP A 138 -25.32 18.79 5.97
C ASP A 138 -26.62 18.70 5.17
N GLN A 139 -27.00 19.78 4.49
CA GLN A 139 -28.15 19.79 3.59
C GLN A 139 -27.95 18.84 2.41
N LEU A 140 -26.75 18.82 1.81
CA LEU A 140 -26.40 17.89 0.74
C LEU A 140 -26.42 16.44 1.26
N LEU A 141 -25.77 16.17 2.39
CA LEU A 141 -25.69 14.86 3.02
C LEU A 141 -27.09 14.30 3.34
N GLN A 142 -27.97 15.14 3.89
CA GLN A 142 -29.36 14.78 4.15
C GLN A 142 -30.14 14.51 2.85
N SER A 143 -29.87 15.29 1.79
CA SER A 143 -30.50 15.08 0.50
C SER A 143 -30.14 13.73 -0.13
N VAL A 144 -28.89 13.27 0.07
CA VAL A 144 -28.42 11.93 -0.35
C VAL A 144 -29.04 10.85 0.54
N ARG A 145 -29.00 11.01 1.86
CA ARG A 145 -29.58 10.05 2.83
C ARG A 145 -31.09 9.84 2.62
N SER A 146 -31.81 10.89 2.21
CA SER A 146 -33.26 10.81 1.92
C SER A 146 -33.61 9.96 0.69
N LYS A 147 -32.64 9.53 -0.12
CA LYS A 147 -32.88 8.68 -1.29
C LYS A 147 -32.88 7.20 -0.90
N TYR A 148 -33.96 6.51 -1.26
CA TYR A 148 -34.10 5.08 -1.06
C TYR A 148 -33.22 4.26 -2.03
N LEU A 149 -33.20 4.63 -3.31
CA LEU A 149 -32.46 3.91 -4.35
C LEU A 149 -31.00 4.35 -4.44
N GLN A 150 -30.08 3.38 -4.51
CA GLN A 150 -28.63 3.63 -4.68
C GLN A 150 -28.31 4.46 -5.94
N SER A 151 -29.00 4.20 -7.07
CA SER A 151 -28.85 4.99 -8.30
C SER A 151 -29.21 6.47 -8.13
N SER A 152 -30.17 6.76 -7.26
CA SER A 152 -30.56 8.14 -6.94
C SER A 152 -29.53 8.84 -6.06
N LYS A 153 -28.91 8.12 -5.11
CA LYS A 153 -27.79 8.65 -4.29
C LYS A 153 -26.60 9.03 -5.17
N VAL A 154 -26.17 8.10 -6.03
CA VAL A 154 -25.08 8.33 -7.01
C VAL A 154 -25.38 9.55 -7.89
N THR A 155 -26.62 9.73 -8.34
CA THR A 155 -26.99 10.87 -9.18
C THR A 155 -26.85 12.21 -8.43
N VAL A 156 -27.28 12.27 -7.17
CA VAL A 156 -27.17 13.48 -6.35
C VAL A 156 -25.71 13.83 -6.08
N GLU A 157 -24.89 12.86 -5.66
CA GLU A 157 -23.46 13.06 -5.43
C GLU A 157 -22.71 13.46 -6.71
N ARG A 158 -22.99 12.77 -7.83
CA ARG A 158 -22.41 13.10 -9.13
C ARG A 158 -22.69 14.56 -9.52
N ASN A 159 -23.93 15.01 -9.35
CA ASN A 159 -24.31 16.39 -9.66
C ASN A 159 -23.61 17.38 -8.73
N ALA A 160 -23.47 17.03 -7.44
CA ALA A 160 -22.76 17.85 -6.47
C ALA A 160 -21.27 18.03 -6.86
N PHE A 161 -20.58 16.95 -7.25
CA PHE A 161 -19.19 16.98 -7.69
C PHE A 161 -18.97 17.64 -9.07
N LEU A 162 -19.98 17.61 -9.95
CA LEU A 162 -19.93 18.29 -11.24
C LEU A 162 -20.16 19.81 -11.14
N THR A 163 -20.73 20.29 -10.04
CA THR A 163 -21.00 21.71 -9.82
C THR A 163 -19.68 22.43 -9.54
N ARG A 164 -19.23 23.29 -10.46
CA ARG A 164 -17.89 23.89 -10.42
C ARG A 164 -17.63 24.80 -9.22
N SER A 165 -18.68 25.42 -8.70
CA SER A 165 -18.65 26.26 -7.50
C SER A 165 -18.67 25.46 -6.19
N ASN A 166 -18.87 24.14 -6.24
CA ASN A 166 -18.79 23.30 -5.05
C ASN A 166 -17.38 22.74 -4.92
N TYR A 167 -16.71 23.14 -3.85
CA TYR A 167 -15.51 22.47 -3.36
C TYR A 167 -15.82 21.70 -2.08
N PHE A 168 -15.06 20.65 -1.82
CA PHE A 168 -15.27 19.76 -0.70
C PHE A 168 -13.97 19.60 0.08
N THR A 169 -14.04 19.31 1.36
CA THR A 169 -12.91 18.68 2.06
C THR A 169 -12.88 17.19 1.73
N THR A 170 -11.74 16.56 1.91
CA THR A 170 -11.60 15.11 1.74
C THR A 170 -12.56 14.37 2.67
N GLU A 171 -12.71 14.85 3.90
CA GLU A 171 -13.66 14.31 4.88
C GLU A 171 -15.12 14.39 4.39
N GLN A 172 -15.51 15.53 3.80
CA GLN A 172 -16.84 15.68 3.19
C GLN A 172 -17.07 14.71 2.03
N VAL A 173 -16.05 14.48 1.20
CA VAL A 173 -16.11 13.46 0.13
C VAL A 173 -16.23 12.05 0.75
N SER A 174 -15.47 11.76 1.80
CA SER A 174 -15.50 10.48 2.51
C SER A 174 -16.89 10.14 3.02
N GLN A 175 -17.53 11.10 3.68
CA GLN A 175 -18.88 10.94 4.22
C GLN A 175 -19.93 10.71 3.14
N LEU A 176 -19.82 11.36 1.98
CA LEU A 176 -20.71 11.11 0.84
C LEU A 176 -20.50 9.69 0.29
N LEU A 177 -19.25 9.32 0.00
CA LEU A 177 -18.93 8.01 -0.57
C LEU A 177 -19.30 6.83 0.35
N SER A 178 -19.31 7.05 1.68
CA SER A 178 -19.78 6.05 2.66
C SER A 178 -21.26 5.67 2.49
N LEU A 179 -22.07 6.51 1.84
CA LEU A 179 -23.50 6.27 1.58
C LEU A 179 -23.75 5.42 0.32
N ILE A 180 -22.70 5.18 -0.48
CA ILE A 180 -22.75 4.42 -1.74
C ILE A 180 -22.31 2.98 -1.49
N SER A 181 -23.13 2.00 -1.88
CA SER A 181 -22.83 0.59 -1.61
C SER A 181 -21.93 -0.07 -2.67
N SER A 182 -21.92 0.45 -3.90
CA SER A 182 -21.15 -0.13 -5.01
C SER A 182 -19.74 0.47 -5.09
N GLU A 183 -18.72 -0.38 -4.98
CA GLU A 183 -17.31 0.01 -5.10
C GLU A 183 -17.00 0.72 -6.43
N ALA A 184 -17.51 0.20 -7.56
CA ALA A 184 -17.32 0.83 -8.86
C ALA A 184 -17.89 2.27 -8.92
N ASN A 185 -19.04 2.50 -8.27
CA ASN A 185 -19.62 3.84 -8.19
C ASN A 185 -18.84 4.75 -7.23
N LYS A 186 -18.37 4.25 -6.08
CA LYS A 186 -17.49 5.02 -5.18
C LYS A 186 -16.25 5.50 -5.91
N LEU A 187 -15.60 4.60 -6.67
CA LEU A 187 -14.38 4.90 -7.41
C LEU A 187 -14.63 5.96 -8.48
N ALA A 188 -15.70 5.82 -9.25
CA ALA A 188 -16.09 6.79 -10.27
C ALA A 188 -16.41 8.17 -9.66
N LEU A 189 -17.11 8.21 -8.53
CA LEU A 189 -17.46 9.46 -7.82
C LEU A 189 -16.26 10.11 -7.17
N ALA A 190 -15.36 9.35 -6.56
CA ALA A 190 -14.14 9.87 -5.98
C ALA A 190 -13.21 10.48 -7.04
N LYS A 191 -13.00 9.79 -8.18
CA LYS A 191 -12.26 10.36 -9.32
C LYS A 191 -12.88 11.68 -9.82
N LEU A 192 -14.20 11.76 -9.78
CA LEU A 192 -14.96 12.95 -10.18
C LEU A 192 -14.85 14.10 -9.15
N ALA A 193 -14.82 13.77 -7.86
CA ALA A 193 -14.71 14.73 -6.76
C ALA A 193 -13.28 15.29 -6.62
N TYR A 194 -12.28 14.51 -7.01
CA TYR A 194 -10.86 14.82 -6.79
C TYR A 194 -10.43 16.24 -7.25
N PRO A 195 -10.79 16.74 -8.46
CA PRO A 195 -10.46 18.10 -8.88
C PRO A 195 -11.17 19.21 -8.09
N ARG A 196 -12.16 18.84 -7.24
CA ARG A 196 -12.99 19.74 -6.44
C ARG A 196 -12.70 19.60 -4.95
N VAL A 197 -11.60 18.96 -4.58
CA VAL A 197 -11.15 18.92 -3.20
C VAL A 197 -10.27 20.12 -2.88
N SER A 198 -10.56 20.74 -1.74
CA SER A 198 -9.87 21.92 -1.19
C SER A 198 -8.59 21.56 -0.43
N ASP A 199 -8.53 20.33 0.10
CA ASP A 199 -7.37 19.74 0.78
C ASP A 199 -6.89 18.48 0.01
N PRO A 200 -6.47 18.60 -1.26
CA PRO A 200 -6.11 17.43 -2.09
C PRO A 200 -4.97 16.59 -1.51
N THR A 201 -4.17 17.19 -0.63
CA THR A 201 -3.16 16.51 0.19
C THR A 201 -3.75 15.40 1.07
N ASN A 202 -4.98 15.58 1.54
CA ASN A 202 -5.63 14.61 2.42
C ASN A 202 -6.38 13.54 1.62
N PHE A 203 -6.52 13.68 0.30
CA PHE A 203 -7.42 12.86 -0.53
C PHE A 203 -7.16 11.34 -0.45
N THR A 204 -5.94 10.94 -0.10
CA THR A 204 -5.56 9.55 0.15
C THR A 204 -6.30 8.92 1.35
N GLN A 205 -6.85 9.72 2.27
CA GLN A 205 -7.70 9.26 3.37
C GLN A 205 -8.96 8.53 2.87
N LEU A 206 -9.39 8.78 1.62
CA LEU A 206 -10.51 8.05 1.02
C LEU A 206 -10.23 6.56 0.80
N TYR A 207 -8.98 6.09 0.94
CA TYR A 207 -8.65 4.66 0.84
C TYR A 207 -9.39 3.81 1.88
N GLU A 208 -9.70 4.38 3.03
CA GLU A 208 -10.46 3.71 4.09
C GLU A 208 -11.93 3.45 3.68
N VAL A 209 -12.45 4.18 2.69
CA VAL A 209 -13.83 4.03 2.19
C VAL A 209 -13.95 2.86 1.20
N PHE A 210 -12.84 2.40 0.62
CA PHE A 210 -12.79 1.29 -0.33
C PHE A 210 -12.49 -0.03 0.36
N THR A 211 -13.30 -1.05 0.08
CA THR A 211 -13.03 -2.42 0.56
C THR A 211 -12.19 -3.23 -0.42
N SER A 212 -12.20 -2.85 -1.71
CA SER A 212 -11.44 -3.54 -2.77
C SER A 212 -10.05 -2.95 -2.97
N GLU A 213 -9.01 -3.79 -2.95
CA GLU A 213 -7.63 -3.37 -3.21
C GLU A 213 -7.44 -2.83 -4.63
N ASN A 214 -8.09 -3.46 -5.63
CA ASN A 214 -8.05 -2.99 -7.02
C ASN A 214 -8.57 -1.54 -7.16
N SER A 215 -9.58 -1.15 -6.38
CA SER A 215 -10.11 0.23 -6.41
C SER A 215 -9.15 1.23 -5.78
N LYS A 216 -8.39 0.84 -4.75
CA LYS A 216 -7.32 1.67 -4.18
C LYS A 216 -6.16 1.84 -5.15
N ASP A 217 -5.74 0.78 -5.82
CA ASP A 217 -4.69 0.83 -6.84
C ASP A 217 -5.09 1.69 -8.04
N GLU A 218 -6.32 1.55 -8.52
CA GLU A 218 -6.82 2.37 -9.63
C GLU A 218 -6.97 3.85 -9.23
N MET A 219 -7.30 4.13 -7.96
CA MET A 219 -7.30 5.47 -7.41
C MET A 219 -5.88 6.05 -7.33
N ASN A 220 -4.90 5.26 -6.85
CA ASN A 220 -3.49 5.63 -6.80
C ASN A 220 -2.96 6.03 -8.18
N VAL A 221 -3.24 5.20 -9.20
CA VAL A 221 -2.86 5.50 -10.59
C VAL A 221 -3.53 6.78 -11.08
N PHE A 222 -4.80 6.99 -10.76
CA PHE A 222 -5.52 8.20 -11.16
C PHE A 222 -4.93 9.47 -10.53
N ILE A 223 -4.67 9.48 -9.22
CA ILE A 223 -4.06 10.62 -8.50
C ILE A 223 -2.68 10.95 -9.06
N ARG A 224 -1.85 9.92 -9.32
CA ARG A 224 -0.52 10.09 -9.91
C ARG A 224 -0.59 10.76 -11.29
N ASN A 225 -1.55 10.34 -12.11
CA ASN A 225 -1.72 10.87 -13.48
C ASN A 225 -2.47 12.20 -13.54
N ASN A 226 -3.06 12.64 -12.41
CA ASN A 226 -3.80 13.89 -12.29
C ASN A 226 -3.35 14.61 -11.01
N PRO A 227 -2.19 15.27 -10.97
CA PRO A 227 -1.81 16.08 -9.81
C PRO A 227 -2.82 17.24 -9.65
N ASN A 228 -3.52 17.30 -8.52
CA ASN A 228 -4.47 18.38 -8.25
C ASN A 228 -3.70 19.65 -7.80
N ASN A 229 -3.67 20.67 -8.66
CA ASN A 229 -2.97 21.94 -8.44
C ASN A 229 -3.64 22.87 -7.40
N ASN A 230 -4.65 22.42 -6.66
CA ASN A 230 -5.35 23.21 -5.63
C ASN A 230 -4.61 23.34 -4.28
N SER A 231 -3.37 22.86 -4.16
CA SER A 231 -2.61 23.00 -2.92
C SER A 231 -2.04 24.42 -2.80
N ASN A 232 -2.84 25.37 -2.30
CA ASN A 232 -2.32 26.64 -1.79
C ASN A 232 -1.50 26.36 -0.52
N ASN A 233 -0.19 26.21 -0.72
CA ASN A 233 0.76 26.09 0.37
C ASN A 233 1.16 27.50 0.86
N ASN A 234 0.35 28.07 1.74
CA ASN A 234 0.71 29.28 2.46
C ASN A 234 1.51 28.94 3.71
N ASN A 235 2.83 28.89 3.57
CA ASN A 235 3.78 29.19 4.64
C ASN A 235 5.20 29.33 4.06
N ASN A 236 5.55 30.52 3.57
CA ASN A 236 6.41 31.44 4.33
C ASN A 236 6.99 32.55 3.45
N ASN A 237 6.84 33.76 3.98
CA ASN A 237 7.67 34.94 3.81
C ASN A 237 9.08 34.63 3.27
N GLY A 238 9.29 34.97 2.00
CA GLY A 238 10.58 34.93 1.33
C GLY A 238 10.63 36.05 0.31
N ASN A 239 11.19 37.17 0.75
CA ASN A 239 11.90 38.19 -0.04
C ASN A 239 11.86 37.98 -1.57
N TRP A 240 11.17 38.88 -2.27
CA TRP A 240 11.21 38.99 -3.73
C TRP A 240 12.66 39.16 -4.22
N GLY A 241 13.16 38.16 -4.94
CA GLY A 241 14.41 38.24 -5.69
C GLY A 241 14.74 36.93 -6.38
N ASN A 242 14.59 36.91 -7.71
CA ASN A 242 15.14 35.95 -8.68
C ASN A 242 16.02 34.80 -8.13
N ASN A 243 15.57 33.54 -8.28
CA ASN A 243 16.34 32.39 -8.79
C ASN A 243 15.59 31.07 -8.58
N ASN A 244 15.87 30.08 -9.43
CA ASN A 244 15.55 28.64 -9.25
C ASN A 244 15.97 28.12 -7.86
N THR A 245 15.20 28.36 -6.81
CA THR A 245 15.50 27.80 -5.49
C THR A 245 15.05 26.35 -5.46
N LYS A 246 15.98 25.45 -5.79
CA LYS A 246 15.93 24.04 -5.41
C LYS A 246 15.62 24.02 -3.90
N ALA A 247 14.41 23.71 -3.49
CA ALA A 247 14.03 23.65 -2.07
C ALA A 247 13.67 22.20 -1.73
N PRO A 248 14.10 21.67 -0.57
CA PRO A 248 13.79 20.30 -0.21
C PRO A 248 12.27 20.15 -0.03
N MET A 249 11.75 18.98 -0.40
CA MET A 249 10.33 18.64 -0.32
C MET A 249 9.78 18.99 1.05
N ALA A 250 8.63 19.68 1.09
CA ALA A 250 8.04 20.09 2.35
C ALA A 250 7.64 18.87 3.20
N ASN A 251 7.75 18.98 4.53
CA ASN A 251 7.52 17.86 5.46
C ASN A 251 6.18 17.15 5.25
N TYR A 252 5.10 17.88 4.93
CA TYR A 252 3.79 17.26 4.70
C TYR A 252 3.76 16.40 3.42
N GLN A 253 4.36 16.88 2.33
CA GLN A 253 4.48 16.14 1.06
C GLN A 253 5.38 14.91 1.24
N PHE A 254 6.45 15.08 2.02
CA PHE A 254 7.37 14.02 2.31
C PHE A 254 6.75 12.92 3.21
N ASN A 255 5.94 13.30 4.20
CA ASN A 255 5.20 12.34 5.03
C ASN A 255 4.18 11.52 4.22
N GLN A 256 3.51 12.15 3.24
CA GLN A 256 2.61 11.43 2.32
C GLN A 256 3.36 10.42 1.45
N LEU A 257 4.52 10.82 0.92
CA LEU A 257 5.39 9.93 0.18
C LEU A 257 5.81 8.73 1.03
N LEU A 258 6.24 8.96 2.28
CA LEU A 258 6.58 7.88 3.22
C LEU A 258 5.40 6.94 3.51
N GLN A 259 4.19 7.48 3.69
CA GLN A 259 3.00 6.64 3.86
C GLN A 259 2.71 5.78 2.63
N THR A 260 2.87 6.34 1.43
CA THR A 260 2.66 5.59 0.18
C THR A 260 3.70 4.48 0.00
N ILE A 261 4.97 4.75 0.36
CA ILE A 261 6.04 3.75 0.38
C ILE A 261 5.72 2.65 1.40
N ASN A 262 5.31 3.02 2.62
CA ASN A 262 5.01 2.06 3.67
C ASN A 262 3.77 1.20 3.39
N GLY A 263 2.83 1.70 2.59
CA GLY A 263 1.67 0.94 2.11
C GLY A 263 2.01 -0.19 1.12
N GLN A 264 3.24 -0.28 0.62
CA GLN A 264 3.63 -1.34 -0.30
C GLN A 264 3.98 -2.65 0.40
N TYR A 265 3.29 -3.73 0.03
CA TYR A 265 3.48 -5.07 0.61
C TYR A 265 4.82 -5.72 0.28
N ASN A 266 5.47 -5.35 -0.83
CA ASN A 266 6.71 -5.96 -1.29
C ASN A 266 7.80 -4.92 -1.57
N GLN A 267 9.06 -5.36 -1.56
CA GLN A 267 10.24 -4.48 -1.74
C GLN A 267 10.29 -3.82 -3.12
N GLY A 268 9.83 -4.50 -4.17
CA GLY A 268 9.78 -3.94 -5.52
C GLY A 268 8.84 -2.74 -5.64
N GLY A 269 7.68 -2.78 -4.98
CA GLY A 269 6.76 -1.64 -4.90
C GLY A 269 7.37 -0.44 -4.19
N LYS A 270 8.08 -0.67 -3.07
CA LYS A 270 8.81 0.38 -2.35
C LYS A 270 9.89 1.01 -3.23
N PHE A 271 10.66 0.17 -3.92
CA PHE A 271 11.69 0.62 -4.85
C PHE A 271 11.12 1.50 -5.96
N ASN A 272 10.03 1.07 -6.61
CA ASN A 272 9.43 1.81 -7.72
C ASN A 272 8.98 3.21 -7.28
N ILE A 273 8.30 3.33 -6.13
CA ILE A 273 7.83 4.63 -5.64
C ILE A 273 9.01 5.57 -5.33
N ILE A 274 10.05 5.06 -4.67
CA ILE A 274 11.24 5.87 -4.35
C ILE A 274 11.99 6.25 -5.62
N SER A 275 12.11 5.33 -6.58
CA SER A 275 12.71 5.57 -7.89
C SER A 275 11.96 6.67 -8.66
N ASP A 276 10.64 6.61 -8.69
CA ASP A 276 9.78 7.62 -9.33
C ASP A 276 9.97 8.99 -8.67
N ALA A 277 10.02 9.01 -7.33
CA ALA A 277 10.22 10.24 -6.56
C ALA A 277 11.56 10.92 -6.88
N PHE A 278 12.65 10.14 -7.01
CA PHE A 278 13.98 10.64 -7.38
C PHE A 278 14.14 10.95 -8.88
N SER A 279 13.34 10.33 -9.74
CA SER A 279 13.38 10.61 -11.18
C SER A 279 12.68 11.93 -11.55
N ASN A 280 11.82 12.45 -10.68
CA ASN A 280 11.11 13.71 -10.92
C ASN A 280 12.04 14.93 -10.75
N ASN A 281 12.28 15.67 -11.84
CA ASN A 281 13.17 16.83 -11.88
C ASN A 281 12.70 18.03 -11.03
N SER A 282 11.43 18.06 -10.66
CA SER A 282 10.86 19.12 -9.82
C SER A 282 11.03 18.84 -8.33
N ASN A 283 11.40 17.61 -7.95
CA ASN A 283 11.58 17.23 -6.56
C ASN A 283 13.04 17.42 -6.14
N TYR A 284 13.24 18.10 -5.03
CA TYR A 284 14.50 18.08 -4.30
C TYR A 284 14.26 17.53 -2.90
N PHE A 285 15.26 16.89 -2.32
CA PHE A 285 15.16 16.27 -1.00
C PHE A 285 16.38 16.67 -0.16
N SER A 286 16.18 16.88 1.13
CA SER A 286 17.31 16.91 2.05
C SER A 286 17.94 15.52 2.16
N THR A 287 19.21 15.47 2.51
CA THR A 287 19.94 14.23 2.77
C THR A 287 19.25 13.40 3.85
N ALA A 288 18.63 14.05 4.86
CA ALA A 288 17.84 13.36 5.88
C ALA A 288 16.59 12.66 5.31
N GLN A 289 15.88 13.30 4.38
CA GLN A 289 14.72 12.72 3.70
C GLN A 289 15.12 11.54 2.80
N ILE A 290 16.22 11.69 2.06
CA ILE A 290 16.80 10.60 1.26
C ILE A 290 17.16 9.42 2.17
N ARG A 291 17.85 9.68 3.30
CA ARG A 291 18.18 8.64 4.29
C ARG A 291 16.95 7.88 4.74
N GLN A 292 15.87 8.57 5.09
CA GLN A 292 14.63 7.93 5.53
C GLN A 292 14.07 7.01 4.45
N MET A 293 14.00 7.44 3.19
CA MET A 293 13.53 6.57 2.09
C MET A 293 14.45 5.39 1.84
N LEU A 294 15.77 5.61 1.76
CA LEU A 294 16.75 4.53 1.55
C LEU A 294 16.75 3.51 2.69
N SER A 295 16.42 3.92 3.91
CA SER A 295 16.32 3.02 5.07
C SER A 295 15.18 2.00 4.96
N LEU A 296 14.17 2.27 4.13
CA LEU A 296 13.01 1.39 3.90
C LEU A 296 13.28 0.27 2.88
N ILE A 297 14.44 0.30 2.22
CA ILE A 297 14.84 -0.65 1.17
C ILE A 297 15.83 -1.66 1.72
N ASN A 298 15.47 -2.94 1.72
CA ASN A 298 16.29 -3.99 2.34
C ASN A 298 17.48 -4.42 1.45
N SER A 299 17.29 -4.44 0.14
CA SER A 299 18.32 -4.83 -0.83
C SER A 299 19.36 -3.72 -0.98
N GLU A 300 20.65 -4.03 -0.82
CA GLU A 300 21.69 -3.02 -1.04
C GLU A 300 21.91 -2.67 -2.50
N SER A 301 21.73 -3.60 -3.44
CA SER A 301 21.83 -3.25 -4.86
C SER A 301 20.81 -2.17 -5.21
N ASP A 302 19.60 -2.31 -4.66
CA ASP A 302 18.49 -1.37 -4.87
C ASP A 302 18.77 -0.06 -4.13
N ARG A 303 19.24 -0.14 -2.88
CA ARG A 303 19.61 1.02 -2.07
C ARG A 303 20.74 1.83 -2.71
N LEU A 304 21.77 1.17 -3.24
CA LEU A 304 22.87 1.79 -3.98
C LEU A 304 22.35 2.47 -5.25
N SER A 305 21.49 1.78 -6.01
CA SER A 305 20.89 2.33 -7.23
C SER A 305 20.06 3.58 -6.95
N LEU A 306 19.21 3.53 -5.92
CA LEU A 306 18.41 4.67 -5.48
C LEU A 306 19.27 5.79 -4.89
N ALA A 307 20.34 5.48 -4.17
CA ALA A 307 21.27 6.47 -3.66
C ALA A 307 21.92 7.24 -4.83
N LYS A 308 22.46 6.54 -5.84
CA LYS A 308 22.99 7.18 -7.06
C LYS A 308 21.94 8.07 -7.73
N LEU A 309 20.73 7.54 -7.92
CA LEU A 309 19.62 8.28 -8.54
C LEU A 309 19.26 9.56 -7.75
N SER A 310 19.26 9.48 -6.42
CA SER A 310 18.90 10.60 -5.54
C SER A 310 19.91 11.75 -5.54
N TYR A 311 21.16 11.52 -5.96
CA TYR A 311 22.21 12.53 -5.89
C TYR A 311 21.89 13.75 -6.75
N ALA A 312 21.26 13.57 -7.91
CA ALA A 312 20.84 14.69 -8.74
C ALA A 312 19.70 15.53 -8.11
N ARG A 313 19.03 15.00 -7.09
CA ARG A 313 17.88 15.60 -6.39
C ARG A 313 18.20 16.03 -4.96
N VAL A 314 19.43 15.85 -4.48
CA VAL A 314 19.79 16.31 -3.14
C VAL A 314 19.87 17.84 -3.10
N PHE A 315 19.24 18.44 -2.09
CA PHE A 315 19.29 19.88 -1.85
C PHE A 315 20.61 20.28 -1.19
N ASP A 316 21.03 19.54 -0.15
CA ASP A 316 22.20 19.78 0.68
C ASP A 316 23.34 18.81 0.34
N ALA A 317 23.82 18.85 -0.91
CA ALA A 317 24.78 17.88 -1.46
C ALA A 317 26.05 17.67 -0.62
N ALA A 318 26.49 18.68 0.14
CA ALA A 318 27.62 18.58 1.06
C ALA A 318 27.41 17.52 2.17
N ASN A 319 26.16 17.26 2.57
CA ASN A 319 25.82 16.29 3.60
C ASN A 319 25.64 14.87 3.03
N PHE A 320 25.53 14.72 1.71
CA PHE A 320 25.25 13.46 1.03
C PHE A 320 26.22 12.31 1.41
N PRO A 321 27.54 12.54 1.62
CA PRO A 321 28.46 11.49 2.07
C PRO A 321 28.05 10.82 3.40
N SER A 322 27.23 11.47 4.23
CA SER A 322 26.68 10.83 5.43
C SER A 322 25.93 9.54 5.08
N LEU A 323 25.26 9.46 3.93
CA LEU A 323 24.47 8.30 3.47
C LEU A 323 25.32 7.05 3.20
N TYR A 324 26.64 7.18 3.11
CA TYR A 324 27.51 6.03 2.79
C TYR A 324 27.44 4.94 3.87
N ASP A 325 27.10 5.31 5.10
CA ASP A 325 26.89 4.37 6.22
C ASP A 325 25.67 3.44 6.03
N LEU A 326 24.73 3.83 5.16
CA LEU A 326 23.56 3.04 4.78
C LEU A 326 23.91 1.87 3.86
N LEU A 327 25.09 1.92 3.22
CA LEU A 327 25.65 0.86 2.39
C LEU A 327 26.66 0.06 3.22
N TYR A 328 26.44 -1.23 3.38
CA TYR A 328 27.28 -2.11 4.19
C TYR A 328 28.48 -2.68 3.41
N ASN A 329 28.41 -2.86 2.09
CA ASN A 329 29.56 -3.32 1.31
C ASN A 329 30.52 -2.16 1.02
N GLN A 330 31.82 -2.38 1.25
CA GLN A 330 32.85 -1.40 0.90
C GLN A 330 32.87 -1.10 -0.60
N ALA A 331 32.61 -2.11 -1.45
CA ALA A 331 32.50 -1.93 -2.89
C ALA A 331 31.36 -0.96 -3.26
N SER A 332 30.17 -1.13 -2.67
CA SER A 332 29.01 -0.24 -2.87
C SER A 332 29.30 1.20 -2.42
N ARG A 333 29.99 1.36 -1.28
CA ARG A 333 30.44 2.68 -0.80
C ARG A 333 31.42 3.34 -1.76
N ASN A 334 32.43 2.60 -2.21
CA ASN A 334 33.41 3.08 -3.17
C ASN A 334 32.73 3.48 -4.48
N ASP A 335 31.79 2.67 -4.96
CA ASP A 335 31.02 2.92 -6.18
C ASP A 335 30.15 4.19 -6.05
N LEU A 336 29.40 4.34 -4.95
CA LEU A 336 28.63 5.56 -4.70
C LEU A 336 29.53 6.80 -4.58
N ASN A 337 30.67 6.70 -3.91
CA ASN A 337 31.61 7.81 -3.79
C ASN A 337 32.20 8.22 -5.15
N ASN A 338 32.61 7.23 -5.95
CA ASN A 338 33.10 7.48 -7.31
C ASN A 338 32.02 8.15 -8.16
N TYR A 339 30.77 7.69 -8.06
CA TYR A 339 29.63 8.32 -8.74
C TYR A 339 29.43 9.78 -8.29
N VAL A 340 29.48 10.07 -6.99
CA VAL A 340 29.36 11.44 -6.45
C VAL A 340 30.48 12.35 -6.98
N ILE A 341 31.73 11.88 -6.97
CA ILE A 341 32.89 12.63 -7.51
C ILE A 341 32.68 12.93 -9.00
N GLN A 342 32.30 11.93 -9.79
CA GLN A 342 32.06 12.07 -11.23
C GLN A 342 30.95 13.09 -11.55
N ASN A 343 29.99 13.27 -10.63
CA ASN A 343 28.88 14.20 -10.77
C ASN A 343 29.12 15.54 -10.03
N GLY A 344 30.40 15.91 -9.83
CA GLY A 344 30.80 17.24 -9.34
C GLY A 344 30.72 17.43 -7.82
N GLY A 345 30.56 16.36 -7.05
CA GLY A 345 30.60 16.39 -5.59
C GLY A 345 32.01 16.32 -5.01
N THR A 346 32.16 16.76 -3.77
CA THR A 346 33.37 16.50 -2.98
C THR A 346 33.33 15.07 -2.47
N GLY A 347 34.05 14.17 -3.14
CA GLY A 347 34.25 12.82 -2.61
C GLY A 347 34.94 12.86 -1.25
N THR A 348 34.62 11.90 -0.39
CA THR A 348 35.43 11.64 0.80
C THR A 348 36.47 10.58 0.44
N ASN A 349 37.66 10.63 1.05
CA ASN A 349 38.53 9.46 1.07
C ASN A 349 37.71 8.35 1.78
N VAL A 350 37.21 7.36 1.03
CA VAL A 350 36.29 6.31 1.50
C VAL A 350 36.98 5.30 2.43
N GLN A 351 37.85 5.78 3.32
CA GLN A 351 38.31 5.04 4.49
C GLN A 351 37.48 5.35 5.74
N SER A 352 36.59 6.34 5.74
CA SER A 352 35.96 6.80 6.98
C SER A 352 34.45 6.84 6.89
N ASN A 353 33.86 5.75 7.37
CA ASN A 353 32.74 5.70 8.33
C ASN A 353 32.69 4.24 8.79
N THR A 354 33.73 3.81 9.51
CA THR A 354 33.73 2.51 10.18
C THR A 354 32.55 2.53 11.14
N ARG A 355 31.51 1.74 10.87
CA ARG A 355 30.63 1.25 11.93
C ARG A 355 31.58 0.82 13.04
N THR A 356 31.64 1.59 14.11
CA THR A 356 32.63 1.38 15.16
C THR A 356 31.94 0.47 16.14
N ALA A 357 32.48 -0.72 16.30
CA ALA A 357 31.93 -1.69 17.24
C ALA A 357 31.90 -1.05 18.63
N ILE A 358 30.89 -1.37 19.43
CA ILE A 358 30.83 -0.89 20.80
C ILE A 358 32.13 -1.26 21.53
N ALA A 359 32.62 -0.33 22.36
CA ALA A 359 33.90 -0.49 23.02
C ALA A 359 33.87 -1.71 23.95
N ASP A 360 35.01 -2.37 24.15
CA ASP A 360 35.10 -3.61 24.93
C ASP A 360 34.50 -3.48 26.33
N TYR A 361 34.68 -2.32 26.99
CA TYR A 361 34.09 -2.10 28.30
C TYR A 361 32.55 -2.09 28.25
N GLN A 362 31.94 -1.47 27.23
CA GLN A 362 30.48 -1.44 27.04
C GLN A 362 29.95 -2.83 26.67
N PHE A 363 30.69 -3.55 25.83
CA PHE A 363 30.36 -4.91 25.46
C PHE A 363 30.42 -5.84 26.68
N ASN A 364 31.41 -5.69 27.55
CA ASN A 364 31.52 -6.47 28.79
C ASN A 364 30.36 -6.17 29.76
N GLN A 365 29.94 -4.91 29.88
CA GLN A 365 28.74 -4.54 30.65
C GLN A 365 27.47 -5.20 30.10
N LEU A 366 27.31 -5.20 28.76
CA LEU A 366 26.21 -5.90 28.11
C LEU A 366 26.26 -7.42 28.39
N LEU A 367 27.43 -8.04 28.27
CA LEU A 367 27.59 -9.48 28.50
C LEU A 367 27.24 -9.86 29.95
N GLN A 368 27.64 -9.02 30.92
CA GLN A 368 27.25 -9.19 32.32
C GLN A 368 25.74 -9.04 32.51
N ASN A 369 25.13 -8.01 31.90
CA ASN A 369 23.68 -7.81 31.95
C ASN A 369 22.93 -9.04 31.41
N VAL A 370 23.33 -9.56 30.24
CA VAL A 370 22.72 -10.76 29.63
C VAL A 370 22.92 -11.99 30.52
N ASN A 371 24.10 -12.19 31.10
CA ASN A 371 24.35 -13.33 31.98
C ASN A 371 23.54 -13.28 33.29
N ASN A 372 23.26 -12.08 33.79
CA ASN A 372 22.47 -11.87 35.00
C ASN A 372 20.96 -12.10 34.80
N GLN A 373 20.50 -12.31 33.57
CA GLN A 373 19.09 -12.60 33.31
C GLN A 373 18.71 -14.00 33.83
N TRP A 374 17.63 -14.05 34.62
CA TRP A 374 17.22 -15.26 35.35
C TRP A 374 16.72 -16.39 34.46
N ASN A 375 16.28 -16.09 33.24
CA ASN A 375 15.72 -17.06 32.30
C ASN A 375 16.11 -16.74 30.85
N GLN A 376 15.82 -17.66 29.93
CA GLN A 376 16.19 -17.53 28.51
C GLN A 376 15.46 -16.39 27.80
N ALA A 377 14.21 -16.10 28.18
CA ALA A 377 13.44 -14.99 27.62
C ALA A 377 14.10 -13.63 27.94
N GLY A 378 14.53 -13.42 29.19
CA GLY A 378 15.25 -12.21 29.59
C GLY A 378 16.59 -12.07 28.86
N LYS A 379 17.31 -13.17 28.62
CA LYS A 379 18.53 -13.16 27.79
C LYS A 379 18.25 -12.70 26.37
N PHE A 380 17.18 -13.23 25.76
CA PHE A 380 16.74 -12.82 24.43
C PHE A 380 16.39 -11.32 24.41
N ASP A 381 15.58 -10.84 25.36
CA ASP A 381 15.13 -9.44 25.41
C ASP A 381 16.28 -8.45 25.57
N ALA A 382 17.27 -8.79 26.40
CA ALA A 382 18.47 -7.97 26.60
C ALA A 382 19.31 -7.85 25.32
N ILE A 383 19.53 -8.98 24.61
CA ILE A 383 20.27 -8.98 23.34
C ILE A 383 19.47 -8.27 22.24
N ASN A 384 18.17 -8.54 22.14
CA ASN A 384 17.27 -7.90 21.18
C ASN A 384 17.27 -6.37 21.36
N SER A 385 17.22 -5.89 22.61
CA SER A 385 17.29 -4.46 22.93
C SER A 385 18.63 -3.86 22.52
N ALA A 386 19.73 -4.57 22.78
CA ALA A 386 21.07 -4.12 22.41
C ALA A 386 21.24 -3.98 20.89
N PHE A 387 20.72 -4.92 20.10
CA PHE A 387 20.76 -4.86 18.63
C PHE A 387 19.79 -3.82 18.03
N ASN A 388 18.71 -3.46 18.73
CA ASN A 388 17.78 -2.43 18.28
C ASN A 388 18.19 -1.00 18.68
N THR A 389 19.13 -0.85 19.61
CA THR A 389 19.62 0.47 20.04
C THR A 389 20.35 1.17 18.90
N ASN A 390 19.94 2.39 18.56
CA ASN A 390 20.53 3.15 17.48
C ASN A 390 22.00 3.49 17.77
N GLY A 391 22.88 3.33 16.78
CA GLY A 391 24.31 3.57 16.92
C GLY A 391 25.12 2.42 17.55
N ASN A 392 24.48 1.37 18.08
CA ASN A 392 25.20 0.18 18.54
C ASN A 392 25.58 -0.69 17.33
N TYR A 393 26.89 -0.84 17.11
CA TYR A 393 27.45 -1.78 16.16
C TYR A 393 28.32 -2.81 16.89
N PHE A 394 28.49 -3.97 16.28
CA PHE A 394 29.20 -5.09 16.89
C PHE A 394 30.14 -5.71 15.88
N THR A 395 31.25 -6.28 16.33
CA THR A 395 31.98 -7.23 15.49
C THR A 395 31.19 -8.53 15.40
N THR A 396 31.38 -9.30 14.33
CA THR A 396 30.79 -10.64 14.20
C THR A 396 31.20 -11.54 15.36
N SER A 397 32.40 -11.35 15.91
CA SER A 397 32.86 -12.05 17.12
C SER A 397 32.04 -11.68 18.36
N GLN A 398 31.76 -10.39 18.58
CA GLN A 398 30.90 -9.93 19.68
C GLN A 398 29.47 -10.48 19.55
N VAL A 399 28.90 -10.48 18.33
CA VAL A 399 27.60 -11.12 18.05
C VAL A 399 27.65 -12.60 18.36
N ARG A 400 28.71 -13.31 17.94
CA ARG A 400 28.89 -14.74 18.24
C ARG A 400 28.82 -15.03 19.73
N GLN A 401 29.49 -14.21 20.54
CA GLN A 401 29.50 -14.35 21.99
C GLN A 401 28.10 -14.16 22.57
N LEU A 402 27.35 -13.13 22.15
CA LEU A 402 25.97 -12.92 22.61
C LEU A 402 25.05 -14.08 22.20
N LEU A 403 25.11 -14.52 20.94
CA LEU A 403 24.28 -15.62 20.44
C LEU A 403 24.60 -16.97 21.11
N SER A 404 25.83 -17.16 21.58
CA SER A 404 26.22 -18.37 22.31
C SER A 404 25.56 -18.50 23.69
N LEU A 405 25.04 -17.38 24.25
CA LEU A 405 24.33 -17.36 25.53
C LEU A 405 22.84 -17.74 25.42
N VAL A 406 22.33 -17.90 24.18
CA VAL A 406 20.92 -18.19 23.89
C VAL A 406 20.77 -19.66 23.52
N ASN A 407 20.00 -20.42 24.31
CA ASN A 407 19.90 -21.87 24.12
C ASN A 407 18.94 -22.28 23.00
N SER A 408 17.87 -21.51 22.79
CA SER A 408 16.87 -21.80 21.76
C SER A 408 17.41 -21.47 20.37
N GLU A 409 17.35 -22.44 19.46
CA GLU A 409 17.81 -22.24 18.08
C GLU A 409 16.92 -21.24 17.30
N SER A 410 15.60 -21.22 17.57
CA SER A 410 14.69 -20.24 16.96
C SER A 410 15.06 -18.81 17.35
N ASP A 411 15.37 -18.61 18.63
CA ASP A 411 15.69 -17.30 19.20
C ASP A 411 17.06 -16.85 18.70
N ARG A 412 18.01 -17.79 18.65
CA ARG A 412 19.35 -17.56 18.11
C ARG A 412 19.29 -17.17 16.63
N LEU A 413 18.46 -17.83 15.83
CA LEU A 413 18.23 -17.48 14.42
C LEU A 413 17.61 -16.08 14.28
N ALA A 414 16.60 -15.76 15.08
CA ALA A 414 15.95 -14.44 15.06
C ALA A 414 16.95 -13.32 15.40
N LEU A 415 17.73 -13.50 16.47
CA LEU A 415 18.78 -12.55 16.87
C LEU A 415 19.93 -12.49 15.85
N ALA A 416 20.30 -13.61 15.23
CA ALA A 416 21.30 -13.61 14.17
C ALA A 416 20.85 -12.73 12.99
N LYS A 417 19.63 -12.93 12.47
CA LYS A 417 19.08 -12.07 11.41
C LYS A 417 19.09 -10.60 11.81
N LEU A 418 18.63 -10.29 13.01
CA LEU A 418 18.61 -8.92 13.54
C LEU A 418 20.02 -8.31 13.60
N SER A 419 21.01 -9.09 14.04
CA SER A 419 22.39 -8.64 14.21
C SER A 419 23.13 -8.36 12.89
N TYR A 420 22.68 -8.92 11.76
CA TYR A 420 23.35 -8.75 10.47
C TYR A 420 23.48 -7.28 10.06
N LEU A 421 22.45 -6.48 10.34
CA LEU A 421 22.48 -5.04 10.05
C LEU A 421 23.34 -4.23 11.04
N ARG A 422 23.80 -4.86 12.11
CA ARG A 422 24.59 -4.26 13.19
C ARG A 422 26.05 -4.69 13.18
N VAL A 423 26.48 -5.58 12.28
CA VAL A 423 27.88 -5.96 12.22
C VAL A 423 28.76 -4.95 11.47
N THR A 424 29.99 -4.79 11.96
CA THR A 424 31.03 -3.95 11.37
C THR A 424 31.84 -4.67 10.30
N ASP A 425 31.87 -6.01 10.34
CA ASP A 425 32.67 -6.91 9.51
C ASP A 425 31.80 -7.99 8.83
N PRO A 426 30.81 -7.60 7.99
CA PRO A 426 29.83 -8.54 7.42
C PRO A 426 30.42 -9.69 6.59
N ALA A 427 31.64 -9.53 6.07
CA ALA A 427 32.36 -10.60 5.39
C ALA A 427 32.59 -11.84 6.29
N ASN A 428 32.71 -11.63 7.61
CA ASN A 428 32.89 -12.69 8.58
C ASN A 428 31.57 -13.30 9.06
N PHE A 429 30.42 -12.71 8.69
CA PHE A 429 29.12 -13.03 9.28
C PHE A 429 28.69 -14.49 9.05
N THR A 430 29.09 -15.08 7.92
CA THR A 430 28.85 -16.50 7.60
C THR A 430 29.44 -17.45 8.64
N THR A 431 30.46 -17.02 9.39
CA THR A 431 31.00 -17.82 10.50
C THR A 431 29.94 -18.10 11.57
N LEU A 432 28.93 -17.25 11.76
CA LEU A 432 27.85 -17.47 12.73
C LEU A 432 26.96 -18.66 12.39
N TYR A 433 26.99 -19.16 11.15
CA TYR A 433 26.16 -20.30 10.74
C TYR A 433 26.46 -21.56 11.56
N ALA A 434 27.70 -21.69 12.05
CA ALA A 434 28.12 -22.77 12.93
C ALA A 434 27.40 -22.76 14.29
N LEU A 435 26.73 -21.66 14.67
CA LEU A 435 25.93 -21.59 15.88
C LEU A 435 24.51 -22.16 15.71
N LEU A 436 24.10 -22.51 14.49
CA LEU A 436 22.79 -23.09 14.18
C LEU A 436 22.97 -24.57 13.84
N THR A 437 22.20 -25.44 14.50
CA THR A 437 22.31 -26.91 14.38
C THR A 437 21.57 -27.43 13.16
N SER A 438 20.42 -26.83 12.84
CA SER A 438 19.56 -27.18 11.71
C SER A 438 20.06 -26.61 10.39
N GLN A 439 20.03 -27.44 9.34
CA GLN A 439 20.30 -26.98 7.99
C GLN A 439 19.25 -25.97 7.51
N ALA A 440 17.99 -26.10 7.94
CA ALA A 440 16.93 -25.16 7.58
C ALA A 440 17.24 -23.75 8.12
N SER A 441 17.63 -23.63 9.39
CA SER A 441 17.99 -22.36 10.01
C SER A 441 19.25 -21.73 9.38
N ARG A 442 20.25 -22.55 9.03
CA ARG A 442 21.42 -22.09 8.28
C ARG A 442 21.05 -21.57 6.89
N THR A 443 20.22 -22.30 6.15
CA THR A 443 19.73 -21.86 4.83
C THR A 443 18.89 -20.59 4.93
N GLU A 444 18.03 -20.50 5.93
CA GLU A 444 17.19 -19.32 6.15
C GLU A 444 18.02 -18.08 6.51
N LEU A 445 19.02 -18.22 7.38
CA LEU A 445 19.97 -17.15 7.67
C LEU A 445 20.80 -16.79 6.43
N ASN A 446 21.22 -17.78 5.64
CA ASN A 446 21.98 -17.55 4.42
C ASN A 446 21.18 -16.78 3.35
N ASN A 447 19.92 -17.17 3.14
CA ASN A 447 19.02 -16.44 2.25
C ASN A 447 18.78 -15.02 2.74
N TYR A 448 18.61 -14.83 4.05
CA TYR A 448 18.49 -13.50 4.64
C TYR A 448 19.75 -12.65 4.39
N VAL A 449 20.95 -13.21 4.61
CA VAL A 449 22.22 -12.53 4.35
C VAL A 449 22.34 -12.13 2.87
N ILE A 450 22.02 -13.04 1.93
CA ILE A 450 22.06 -12.77 0.48
C ILE A 450 21.03 -11.71 0.08
N GLN A 451 19.81 -11.75 0.63
CA GLN A 451 18.77 -10.74 0.34
C GLN A 451 19.14 -9.35 0.87
N ASN A 452 19.94 -9.31 1.94
CA ASN A 452 20.56 -8.09 2.45
C ASN A 452 22.02 -7.99 1.95
N GLY A 453 22.26 -8.55 0.74
CA GLY A 453 23.44 -8.57 -0.14
C GLY A 453 24.82 -8.80 0.47
N GLY A 454 24.89 -9.58 1.54
CA GLY A 454 26.13 -10.21 1.96
C GLY A 454 26.54 -11.31 0.99
N THR A 455 27.82 -11.68 1.03
CA THR A 455 28.33 -12.88 0.36
C THR A 455 27.89 -14.09 1.19
N GLY A 456 26.67 -14.57 0.98
CA GLY A 456 26.24 -15.86 1.52
C GLY A 456 27.11 -16.98 0.98
N THR A 457 27.13 -18.14 1.64
CA THR A 457 27.69 -19.34 1.03
C THR A 457 26.71 -19.84 -0.02
N THR A 458 27.16 -19.93 -1.27
CA THR A 458 26.41 -20.57 -2.37
C THR A 458 26.30 -22.06 -2.09
N VAL A 459 25.44 -22.45 -1.16
CA VAL A 459 24.99 -23.84 -1.08
C VAL A 459 23.95 -24.00 -2.18
N GLN A 460 24.43 -24.29 -3.40
CA GLN A 460 23.59 -24.92 -4.40
C GLN A 460 23.20 -26.29 -3.84
N THR A 461 21.99 -26.38 -3.31
CA THR A 461 21.25 -27.64 -3.29
C THR A 461 19.86 -27.34 -3.82
N THR A 462 19.54 -27.97 -4.93
CA THR A 462 18.22 -28.10 -5.54
C THR A 462 17.13 -28.13 -4.46
N SER A 463 16.53 -26.97 -4.17
CA SER A 463 15.75 -26.77 -2.94
C SER A 463 14.40 -27.45 -3.05
N ARG A 464 14.36 -28.71 -2.62
CA ARG A 464 13.13 -29.38 -2.22
C ARG A 464 12.59 -28.65 -0.98
N ILE A 465 11.42 -28.03 -1.09
CA ILE A 465 10.77 -27.28 0.00
C ILE A 465 10.10 -28.29 0.93
N GLN A 466 10.47 -28.29 2.21
CA GLN A 466 9.89 -29.18 3.22
C GLN A 466 8.39 -28.92 3.39
N MET A 467 7.60 -29.98 3.57
CA MET A 467 6.17 -29.82 3.82
C MET A 467 5.89 -29.21 5.18
N SER A 468 4.80 -28.44 5.25
CA SER A 468 4.34 -27.83 6.50
C SER A 468 3.87 -28.87 7.50
N ASP A 469 3.94 -28.55 8.79
CA ASP A 469 3.46 -29.43 9.86
C ASP A 469 1.98 -29.76 9.73
N ALA A 470 1.17 -28.83 9.22
CA ALA A 470 -0.25 -29.05 8.98
C ALA A 470 -0.49 -30.15 7.93
N LEU A 471 0.21 -30.09 6.78
CA LEU A 471 0.10 -31.11 5.74
C LEU A 471 0.73 -32.44 6.20
N PHE A 472 1.86 -32.37 6.89
CA PHE A 472 2.51 -33.55 7.47
C PHE A 472 1.60 -34.28 8.45
N ASN A 473 0.91 -33.56 9.34
CA ASN A 473 -0.01 -34.16 10.31
C ASN A 473 -1.18 -34.87 9.63
N GLN A 474 -1.67 -34.35 8.50
CA GLN A 474 -2.71 -35.03 7.71
C GLN A 474 -2.21 -36.36 7.12
N LEU A 475 -1.01 -36.37 6.53
CA LEU A 475 -0.41 -37.60 5.99
C LEU A 475 -0.08 -38.61 7.09
N TYR A 476 0.44 -38.15 8.22
CA TYR A 476 0.75 -38.98 9.37
C TYR A 476 -0.52 -39.64 9.92
N GLN A 477 -1.61 -38.89 10.09
CA GLN A 477 -2.90 -39.44 10.53
C GLN A 477 -3.46 -40.46 9.53
N LYS A 478 -3.35 -40.18 8.21
CA LYS A 478 -3.77 -41.12 7.16
C LYS A 478 -3.04 -42.46 7.30
N ALA A 479 -1.71 -42.44 7.43
CA ALA A 479 -0.91 -43.66 7.53
C ALA A 479 -1.05 -44.38 8.89
N SER A 480 -1.32 -43.66 9.99
CA SER A 480 -1.44 -44.24 11.33
C SER A 480 -2.78 -44.91 11.62
N ASN A 481 -3.84 -44.59 10.86
CA ASN A 481 -5.20 -45.06 11.12
C ASN A 481 -5.50 -46.46 10.54
N HIS A 482 -4.49 -47.18 10.07
CA HIS A 482 -4.67 -48.52 9.50
C HIS A 482 -4.47 -49.62 10.54
N ILE A 483 -5.36 -50.61 10.50
CA ILE A 483 -5.24 -51.83 11.33
C ILE A 483 -4.23 -52.81 10.73
N ARG A 484 -4.05 -52.81 9.40
CA ARG A 484 -3.14 -53.71 8.69
C ARG A 484 -1.82 -52.99 8.34
N PRO A 485 -0.64 -53.54 8.71
CA PRO A 485 0.65 -52.94 8.38
C PRO A 485 0.88 -52.70 6.89
N SER A 486 0.35 -53.59 6.04
CA SER A 486 0.45 -53.46 4.57
C SER A 486 -0.21 -52.19 4.02
N SER A 487 -1.28 -51.70 4.66
CA SER A 487 -1.96 -50.46 4.27
C SER A 487 -1.14 -49.22 4.66
N THR A 488 -0.51 -49.22 5.84
CA THR A 488 0.45 -48.17 6.24
C THR A 488 1.63 -48.11 5.28
N ILE A 489 2.21 -49.27 4.91
CA ILE A 489 3.32 -49.34 3.96
C ILE A 489 2.89 -48.80 2.57
N ALA A 490 1.68 -49.12 2.12
CA ALA A 490 1.16 -48.63 0.84
C ALA A 490 1.04 -47.09 0.82
N ASP A 491 0.49 -46.49 1.88
CA ASP A 491 0.40 -45.04 2.02
C ASP A 491 1.78 -44.39 2.04
N LEU A 492 2.75 -44.95 2.77
CA LEU A 492 4.10 -44.41 2.82
C LEU A 492 4.81 -44.48 1.46
N ARG A 493 4.60 -45.55 0.69
CA ARG A 493 5.10 -45.64 -0.69
C ARG A 493 4.44 -44.60 -1.59
N GLU A 494 3.14 -44.34 -1.44
CA GLU A 494 2.43 -43.27 -2.16
C GLU A 494 3.05 -41.90 -1.84
N PHE A 495 3.25 -41.61 -0.54
CA PHE A 495 3.77 -40.33 -0.08
C PHE A 495 5.18 -40.04 -0.60
N PHE A 496 6.09 -41.03 -0.53
CA PHE A 496 7.47 -40.84 -0.98
C PHE A 496 7.63 -40.89 -2.51
N ASN A 497 6.69 -41.49 -3.24
CA ASN A 497 6.69 -41.41 -4.70
C ASN A 497 6.18 -40.07 -5.23
N ASN A 498 5.29 -39.39 -4.50
CA ASN A 498 4.76 -38.09 -4.91
C ASN A 498 5.86 -37.02 -4.97
N SER A 499 6.14 -36.51 -6.18
CA SER A 499 7.17 -35.50 -6.43
C SER A 499 6.84 -34.12 -5.85
N SER A 500 5.59 -33.88 -5.44
CA SER A 500 5.16 -32.63 -4.81
C SER A 500 5.40 -32.62 -3.29
N TYR A 501 5.77 -33.76 -2.70
CA TYR A 501 6.01 -33.90 -1.27
C TYR A 501 7.50 -34.01 -0.96
N ASN A 502 8.01 -33.09 -0.14
CA ASN A 502 9.35 -33.21 0.42
C ASN A 502 9.27 -33.13 1.94
N PHE A 503 10.15 -33.84 2.62
CA PHE A 503 10.09 -34.10 4.05
C PHE A 503 11.42 -33.74 4.71
N SER A 504 11.41 -33.31 5.96
CA SER A 504 12.64 -33.34 6.78
C SER A 504 12.95 -34.78 7.20
N THR A 505 14.20 -35.05 7.55
CA THR A 505 14.61 -36.35 8.08
C THR A 505 13.79 -36.73 9.32
N ALA A 506 13.46 -35.76 10.17
CA ALA A 506 12.61 -35.97 11.33
C ALA A 506 11.18 -36.40 10.95
N GLN A 507 10.59 -35.77 9.92
CA GLN A 507 9.27 -36.16 9.38
C GLN A 507 9.30 -37.57 8.79
N ILE A 508 10.35 -37.90 8.03
CA ILE A 508 10.56 -39.26 7.48
C ILE A 508 10.70 -40.27 8.62
N HIS A 509 11.53 -39.98 9.62
CA HIS A 509 11.75 -40.85 10.78
C HIS A 509 10.44 -41.16 11.49
N LYS A 510 9.63 -40.14 11.74
CA LYS A 510 8.31 -40.28 12.38
C LYS A 510 7.35 -41.14 11.54
N LEU A 511 7.31 -40.98 10.22
CA LEU A 511 6.51 -41.83 9.34
C LEU A 511 6.99 -43.29 9.32
N LEU A 512 8.31 -43.50 9.20
CA LEU A 512 8.90 -44.84 9.18
C LEU A 512 8.80 -45.56 10.53
N SER A 513 8.71 -44.81 11.63
CA SER A 513 8.48 -45.37 12.96
C SER A 513 7.15 -46.12 13.07
N LEU A 514 6.14 -45.78 12.27
CA LEU A 514 4.86 -46.51 12.20
C LEU A 514 5.06 -47.96 11.71
N ILE A 515 6.01 -48.16 10.79
CA ILE A 515 6.42 -49.50 10.34
C ILE A 515 7.24 -50.18 11.45
N SER A 516 8.22 -49.47 12.03
CA SER A 516 9.08 -50.03 13.09
C SER A 516 8.27 -50.50 14.31
N SER A 517 7.25 -49.75 14.72
CA SER A 517 6.34 -50.14 15.82
C SER A 517 5.43 -51.32 15.47
N SER A 518 5.18 -51.58 14.18
CA SER A 518 4.35 -52.70 13.71
C SER A 518 5.15 -53.97 13.39
N LEU A 519 6.48 -53.96 13.54
CA LEU A 519 7.35 -55.15 13.47
C LEU A 519 7.10 -56.18 14.59
N LEU A 520 6.22 -55.87 15.55
CA LEU A 520 5.66 -56.84 16.50
C LEU A 520 4.59 -57.76 15.86
N SER A 521 4.20 -57.50 14.60
CA SER A 521 3.31 -58.35 13.80
C SER A 521 4.10 -59.15 12.75
N PRO A 522 3.79 -60.45 12.54
CA PRO A 522 4.49 -61.32 11.58
C PRO A 522 4.34 -60.91 10.10
N LEU A 523 3.60 -59.84 9.81
CA LEU A 523 3.27 -59.35 8.47
C LEU A 523 4.09 -58.11 8.02
N ALA A 524 4.95 -57.53 8.87
CA ALA A 524 5.82 -56.41 8.51
C ALA A 524 7.28 -56.87 8.57
N SER A 525 8.03 -56.71 7.46
CA SER A 525 9.42 -57.13 7.40
C SER A 525 10.38 -55.93 7.50
N GLU A 526 11.54 -56.11 8.13
CA GLU A 526 12.59 -55.09 8.15
C GLU A 526 13.09 -54.74 6.72
N THR A 527 12.85 -55.65 5.76
CA THR A 527 13.04 -55.44 4.33
C THR A 527 12.10 -54.36 3.77
N ASP A 528 10.82 -54.33 4.17
CA ASP A 528 9.88 -53.29 3.74
C ASP A 528 10.26 -51.92 4.28
N LEU A 529 10.68 -51.86 5.55
CA LEU A 529 11.21 -50.64 6.16
C LEU A 529 12.42 -50.11 5.38
N LEU A 530 13.34 -51.00 4.98
CA LEU A 530 14.51 -50.65 4.18
C LEU A 530 14.11 -50.09 2.80
N GLU A 531 13.13 -50.71 2.12
CA GLU A 531 12.66 -50.22 0.83
C GLU A 531 12.01 -48.84 0.91
N VAL A 532 11.13 -48.62 1.89
CA VAL A 532 10.45 -47.34 2.08
C VAL A 532 11.45 -46.25 2.51
N ALA A 533 12.45 -46.60 3.35
CA ALA A 533 13.54 -45.70 3.69
C ALA A 533 14.34 -45.28 2.44
N LYS A 534 14.71 -46.23 1.56
CA LYS A 534 15.39 -45.93 0.29
C LYS A 534 14.57 -44.99 -0.61
N LEU A 535 13.25 -45.19 -0.70
CA LEU A 535 12.37 -44.31 -1.48
C LEU A 535 12.39 -42.86 -0.94
N SER A 536 12.39 -42.70 0.38
CA SER A 536 12.36 -41.37 1.02
C SER A 536 13.63 -40.53 0.78
N TRP A 537 14.76 -41.14 0.39
CA TRP A 537 16.01 -40.45 0.06
C TRP A 537 15.82 -39.38 -1.03
N HIS A 538 14.95 -39.64 -2.01
CA HIS A 538 14.68 -38.69 -3.09
C HIS A 538 13.67 -37.60 -2.71
N ARG A 539 13.27 -37.54 -1.43
CA ARG A 539 12.29 -36.58 -0.89
C ARG A 539 12.77 -35.89 0.38
N VAL A 540 13.88 -36.30 0.98
CA VAL A 540 14.47 -35.63 2.15
C VAL A 540 14.91 -34.22 1.77
N THR A 541 14.80 -33.25 2.66
CA THR A 541 15.20 -31.84 2.45
C THR A 541 16.49 -31.46 3.16
N ASP A 542 16.92 -32.29 4.11
CA ASP A 542 18.14 -32.19 4.91
C ASP A 542 18.96 -33.50 4.84
N PRO A 543 19.50 -33.87 3.66
CA PRO A 543 20.14 -35.17 3.41
C PRO A 543 21.31 -35.49 4.36
N ALA A 544 21.99 -34.47 4.89
CA ALA A 544 23.06 -34.64 5.87
C ALA A 544 22.60 -35.33 7.17
N ASN A 545 21.32 -35.19 7.51
CA ASN A 545 20.74 -35.78 8.72
C ASN A 545 20.19 -37.19 8.49
N PHE A 546 20.07 -37.65 7.24
CA PHE A 546 19.34 -38.86 6.88
C PHE A 546 19.87 -40.15 7.53
N THR A 547 21.14 -40.16 7.97
CA THR A 547 21.72 -41.24 8.77
C THR A 547 21.04 -41.45 10.12
N GLN A 548 20.27 -40.48 10.62
CA GLN A 548 19.44 -40.65 11.82
C GLN A 548 18.40 -41.77 11.66
N LEU A 549 17.99 -42.11 10.43
CA LEU A 549 17.09 -43.23 10.17
C LEU A 549 17.69 -44.59 10.54
N PHE A 550 19.02 -44.70 10.73
CA PHE A 550 19.67 -45.95 11.13
C PHE A 550 19.16 -46.47 12.47
N SER A 551 18.65 -45.58 13.34
CA SER A 551 18.08 -45.97 14.63
C SER A 551 16.79 -46.80 14.51
N LEU A 552 16.15 -46.83 13.34
CA LEU A 552 14.90 -47.56 13.10
C LEU A 552 15.13 -49.04 12.73
N PHE A 553 16.37 -49.41 12.39
CA PHE A 553 16.74 -50.75 11.97
C PHE A 553 17.36 -51.53 13.12
N THR A 554 16.95 -52.78 13.30
CA THR A 554 17.52 -53.67 14.32
C THR A 554 18.66 -54.51 13.74
N ILE A 555 18.57 -54.91 12.48
CA ILE A 555 19.56 -55.71 11.76
C ILE A 555 20.67 -54.81 11.19
N GLN A 556 21.93 -55.14 11.50
CA GLN A 556 23.11 -54.40 11.01
C GLN A 556 23.21 -54.39 9.48
N ALA A 557 22.93 -55.51 8.83
CA ALA A 557 22.97 -55.61 7.36
C ALA A 557 22.01 -54.62 6.67
N ASN A 558 20.87 -54.28 7.27
CA ASN A 558 19.94 -53.30 6.71
C ASN A 558 20.44 -51.86 6.89
N ARG A 559 21.09 -51.55 8.03
CA ARG A 559 21.77 -50.26 8.23
C ARG A 559 22.87 -50.06 7.17
N ASP A 560 23.69 -51.09 6.97
CA ASP A 560 24.77 -51.06 5.98
C ASP A 560 24.23 -50.93 4.56
N ALA A 561 23.14 -51.63 4.23
CA ALA A 561 22.49 -51.54 2.93
C ALA A 561 21.87 -50.16 2.65
N LEU A 562 21.29 -49.50 3.66
CA LEU A 562 20.80 -48.13 3.53
C LEU A 562 21.96 -47.14 3.36
N ASN A 563 23.03 -47.30 4.15
CA ASN A 563 24.24 -46.49 4.01
C ASN A 563 24.86 -46.64 2.61
N ALA A 564 25.02 -47.86 2.12
CA ALA A 564 25.50 -48.12 0.76
C ALA A 564 24.61 -47.48 -0.32
N TYR A 565 23.28 -47.51 -0.13
CA TYR A 565 22.33 -46.86 -1.04
C TYR A 565 22.53 -45.33 -1.10
N ILE A 566 22.74 -44.69 0.05
CA ILE A 566 23.00 -43.25 0.18
C ILE A 566 24.33 -42.88 -0.50
N GLN A 567 25.40 -43.63 -0.21
CA GLN A 567 26.73 -43.38 -0.78
C GLN A 567 26.74 -43.54 -2.31
N ALA A 568 25.97 -44.51 -2.85
CA ALA A 568 25.85 -44.72 -4.29
C ALA A 568 24.99 -43.66 -5.01
N ARG A 569 24.26 -42.81 -4.27
CA ARG A 569 23.34 -41.80 -4.81
C ARG A 569 23.52 -40.47 -4.07
N PRO A 570 24.67 -39.80 -4.24
CA PRO A 570 24.90 -38.49 -3.64
C PRO A 570 23.78 -37.52 -4.06
N TYR A 571 23.35 -36.71 -3.08
CA TYR A 571 22.12 -35.93 -3.12
C TYR A 571 22.18 -34.71 -4.04
#